data_AF-A0A517VFJ2-F1
#
_entry.id   AF-A0A517VFJ2-F1
#
_cell.length_a   1.000
_cell.length_b   1.000
_cell.length_c   1.000
_cell.angle_alpha   90.00
_cell.angle_beta   90.00
_cell.angle_gamma   90.00
#
_symmetry.space_group_name_H-M   'P 1'
#
loop_
_entity.id
_entity.type
_entity.pdbx_description
1 polymer ?
#
loop_
_entity_poly.entity_id
_entity_poly.type
_entity_poly.pdbx_seq_one_letter_code
_entity_poly.pdbx_strand_id
1 'polypeptide(L)'
;MGWLFTCGSTRRGLIEERTKGWERTNDDGLVITSTCLAHCYRGGSFSGVLWSVWERTFTKEGTESSPKQRWIQCDLLRHQNGDGWGYKDMEESCGPYFFSCPLKYLAMVPLEEFGGNAEWREQVVLHHQRQRNVGSGVQRSASDR
;
A
#
# COMPACT_ATOMS: atom_id res chain seq x y z
N MET A 1 4.37 -7.47 14.68
CA MET A 1 5.04 -7.80 13.41
C MET A 1 6.43 -7.16 13.37
N GLY A 2 7.47 -7.98 13.22
CA GLY A 2 8.88 -7.57 13.13
C GLY A 2 9.30 -7.24 11.69
N TRP A 3 10.59 -6.98 11.46
CA TRP A 3 11.14 -6.85 10.12
C TRP A 3 11.53 -8.22 9.57
N LEU A 4 11.26 -8.45 8.28
CA LEU A 4 11.69 -9.61 7.54
C LEU A 4 12.68 -9.17 6.46
N PHE A 5 13.89 -9.73 6.51
CA PHE A 5 14.95 -9.47 5.53
C PHE A 5 15.24 -10.73 4.74
N THR A 6 15.46 -10.57 3.44
CA THR A 6 15.86 -11.65 2.55
C THR A 6 17.27 -11.35 2.04
N CYS A 7 18.22 -12.23 2.37
CA CYS A 7 19.63 -12.06 2.00
C CYS A 7 19.79 -11.83 0.48
N GLY A 8 20.48 -10.76 0.10
CA GLY A 8 20.72 -10.40 -1.30
C GLY A 8 19.50 -9.85 -2.04
N SER A 9 18.40 -9.59 -1.35
CA SER A 9 17.19 -9.02 -1.96
C SER A 9 17.43 -7.59 -2.43
N THR A 10 16.91 -7.28 -3.63
CA THR A 10 16.93 -5.93 -4.20
C THR A 10 15.58 -5.26 -3.96
N ARG A 11 15.55 -3.92 -3.92
CA ARG A 11 14.28 -3.17 -3.80
C ARG A 11 13.25 -3.62 -4.83
N ARG A 12 13.68 -3.79 -6.07
CA ARG A 12 12.81 -4.19 -7.18
C ARG A 12 12.27 -5.61 -6.96
N GLY A 13 13.15 -6.57 -6.66
CA GLY A 13 12.75 -7.95 -6.40
C GLY A 13 11.78 -8.06 -5.22
N LEU A 14 12.02 -7.29 -4.15
CA LEU A 14 11.12 -7.23 -3.01
C LEU A 14 9.75 -6.63 -3.39
N ILE A 15 9.70 -5.55 -4.19
CA ILE A 15 8.42 -4.97 -4.66
C ILE A 15 7.67 -5.97 -5.54
N GLU A 16 8.37 -6.65 -6.46
CA GLU A 16 7.79 -7.68 -7.33
C GLU A 16 7.21 -8.84 -6.51
N GLU A 17 7.95 -9.34 -5.52
CA GLU A 17 7.48 -10.38 -4.60
C GLU A 17 6.25 -9.91 -3.81
N ARG A 18 6.34 -8.74 -3.18
CA ARG A 18 5.29 -8.18 -2.32
C ARG A 18 4.03 -7.80 -3.06
N THR A 19 4.06 -7.68 -4.38
CA THR A 19 2.89 -7.36 -5.21
C THR A 19 2.49 -8.50 -6.13
N LYS A 20 3.15 -9.65 -6.01
CA LYS A 20 2.77 -10.87 -6.73
C LYS A 20 1.46 -11.40 -6.17
N GLY A 21 0.44 -11.43 -7.03
CA GLY A 21 -0.82 -12.09 -6.72
C GLY A 21 -0.62 -13.57 -6.38
N TRP A 22 -1.52 -14.10 -5.57
CA TRP A 22 -1.48 -15.50 -5.16
C TRP A 22 -2.88 -16.08 -5.09
N GLU A 23 -2.95 -17.40 -5.23
CA GLU A 23 -4.18 -18.16 -5.12
C GLU A 23 -3.95 -19.30 -4.14
N ARG A 24 -4.97 -19.60 -3.34
CA ARG A 24 -4.99 -20.82 -2.51
C ARG A 24 -6.36 -21.47 -2.62
N THR A 25 -6.35 -22.80 -2.63
CA THR A 25 -7.58 -23.60 -2.58
C THR A 25 -7.61 -24.30 -1.23
N ASN A 26 -8.68 -24.08 -0.48
CA ASN A 26 -8.92 -24.80 0.77
C ASN A 26 -9.47 -26.20 0.48
N ASP A 27 -9.38 -27.09 1.46
CA ASP A 27 -9.88 -28.47 1.36
C ASP A 27 -11.38 -28.55 1.02
N ASP A 28 -12.15 -27.53 1.41
CA ASP A 28 -13.60 -27.39 1.11
C ASP A 28 -13.91 -26.99 -0.34
N GLY A 29 -12.91 -26.93 -1.22
CA GLY A 29 -13.04 -26.51 -2.62
C GLY A 29 -13.18 -24.99 -2.81
N LEU A 30 -12.96 -24.19 -1.76
CA LEU A 30 -12.97 -22.73 -1.82
C LEU A 30 -11.64 -22.21 -2.37
N VAL A 31 -11.68 -21.57 -3.52
CA VAL A 31 -10.56 -20.86 -4.16
C VAL A 31 -10.57 -19.41 -3.70
N ILE A 32 -9.46 -18.98 -3.13
CA ILE A 32 -9.23 -17.60 -2.68
C ILE A 32 -8.13 -17.02 -3.53
N THR A 33 -8.48 -16.08 -4.41
CA THR A 33 -7.56 -15.40 -5.30
C THR A 33 -7.31 -14.00 -4.78
N SER A 34 -6.06 -13.64 -4.53
CA SER A 34 -5.64 -12.30 -4.13
C SER A 34 -4.84 -11.64 -5.26
N THR A 35 -5.31 -10.48 -5.72
CA THR A 35 -4.72 -9.75 -6.85
C THR A 35 -4.33 -8.34 -6.43
N CYS A 36 -3.12 -7.91 -6.80
CA CYS A 36 -2.69 -6.52 -6.62
C CYS A 36 -3.22 -5.68 -7.79
N LEU A 37 -4.14 -4.76 -7.50
CA LEU A 37 -4.75 -3.88 -8.50
C LEU A 37 -3.86 -2.69 -8.85
N ALA A 38 -3.16 -2.15 -7.85
CA ALA A 38 -2.24 -1.04 -8.05
C ALA A 38 -1.21 -1.02 -6.93
N HIS A 39 0.00 -0.55 -7.25
CA HIS A 39 1.06 -0.34 -6.26
C HIS A 39 1.91 0.88 -6.59
N CYS A 40 2.55 1.46 -5.57
CA CYS A 40 3.58 2.46 -5.75
C CYS A 40 4.53 2.49 -4.55
N TYR A 41 5.81 2.73 -4.83
CA TYR A 41 6.80 2.98 -3.81
C TYR A 41 6.96 4.49 -3.58
N ARG A 42 6.95 4.92 -2.33
CA ARG A 42 7.17 6.31 -1.90
C ARG A 42 8.27 6.33 -0.85
N GLY A 43 9.41 6.95 -1.16
CA GLY A 43 10.54 7.02 -0.23
C GLY A 43 11.85 7.37 -0.93
N GLY A 44 12.94 7.21 -0.18
CA GLY A 44 14.30 7.47 -0.65
C GLY A 44 15.00 6.23 -1.21
N SER A 45 16.32 6.30 -1.30
CA SER A 45 17.14 5.22 -1.86
C SER A 45 17.25 3.99 -0.95
N PHE A 46 17.10 4.14 0.37
CA PHE A 46 17.36 3.06 1.35
C PHE A 46 16.15 2.72 2.23
N SER A 47 15.07 3.51 2.18
CA SER A 47 13.86 3.27 2.95
C SER A 47 12.67 4.00 2.34
N GLY A 48 11.49 3.41 2.51
CA GLY A 48 10.25 3.97 2.02
C GLY A 48 9.05 3.11 2.34
N VAL A 49 7.91 3.48 1.78
CA VAL A 49 6.64 2.76 1.94
C VAL A 49 6.20 2.27 0.57
N LEU A 50 5.93 0.98 0.46
CA LEU A 50 5.21 0.37 -0.63
C LEU A 50 3.73 0.37 -0.30
N TRP A 51 2.98 1.20 -1.02
CA TRP A 51 1.53 1.20 -0.98
C TRP A 51 1.01 0.25 -2.04
N SER A 52 0.08 -0.63 -1.68
CA SER A 52 -0.61 -1.48 -2.66
C SER A 52 -2.11 -1.58 -2.36
N VAL A 53 -2.90 -1.72 -3.42
CA VAL A 53 -4.34 -1.99 -3.35
C VAL A 53 -4.55 -3.43 -3.74
N TRP A 54 -5.16 -4.18 -2.85
CA TRP A 54 -5.42 -5.60 -3.02
C TRP A 54 -6.90 -5.85 -3.16
N GLU A 55 -7.26 -6.77 -4.04
CA GLU A 55 -8.57 -7.38 -4.11
C GLU A 55 -8.46 -8.86 -3.81
N ARG A 56 -9.44 -9.39 -3.09
CA ARG A 56 -9.57 -10.82 -2.83
C ARG A 56 -10.95 -11.29 -3.19
N THR A 57 -11.02 -12.31 -4.03
CA THR A 57 -12.26 -12.97 -4.44
C THR A 57 -12.33 -14.37 -3.84
N PHE A 58 -13.56 -14.85 -3.68
CA PHE A 58 -13.87 -16.13 -3.07
C PHE A 58 -14.76 -16.91 -4.03
N THR A 59 -14.23 -17.99 -4.60
CA THR A 59 -14.93 -18.80 -5.60
C THR A 59 -15.06 -20.22 -5.09
N LYS A 60 -16.25 -20.80 -5.12
CA LYS A 60 -16.51 -22.20 -4.81
C LYS A 60 -17.26 -22.83 -5.98
N GLU A 61 -16.73 -23.92 -6.52
CA GLU A 61 -17.34 -24.64 -7.65
C GLU A 61 -17.65 -23.73 -8.86
N GLY A 62 -16.80 -22.73 -9.11
CA GLY A 62 -16.98 -21.76 -10.20
C GLY A 62 -17.97 -20.63 -9.92
N THR A 63 -18.56 -20.56 -8.71
CA THR A 63 -19.50 -19.51 -8.29
C THR A 63 -18.89 -18.63 -7.18
N GLU A 64 -19.19 -17.33 -7.17
CA GLU A 64 -18.78 -16.43 -6.09
C GLU A 64 -19.45 -16.87 -4.78
N SER A 65 -18.64 -17.23 -3.79
CA SER A 65 -19.11 -17.77 -2.51
C SER A 65 -19.22 -16.70 -1.43
N SER A 66 -18.55 -15.57 -1.59
CA SER A 66 -18.57 -14.45 -0.65
C SER A 66 -18.23 -13.15 -1.38
N PRO A 67 -18.74 -11.99 -0.90
CA PRO A 67 -18.39 -10.71 -1.48
C PRO A 67 -16.88 -10.52 -1.54
N LYS A 68 -16.39 -10.00 -2.66
CA LYS A 68 -14.98 -9.61 -2.79
C LYS A 68 -14.58 -8.62 -1.69
N GLN A 69 -13.34 -8.74 -1.24
CA GLN A 69 -12.72 -7.83 -0.29
C GLN A 69 -11.71 -6.95 -1.02
N ARG A 70 -11.57 -5.70 -0.57
CA ARG A 70 -10.53 -4.80 -1.07
C ARG A 70 -9.91 -4.04 0.08
N TRP A 71 -8.60 -3.86 0.07
CA TRP A 71 -7.91 -3.12 1.13
C TRP A 71 -6.65 -2.43 0.61
N ILE A 72 -6.19 -1.44 1.39
CA ILE A 72 -4.92 -0.77 1.16
C ILE A 72 -3.89 -1.38 2.11
N GLN A 73 -2.78 -1.85 1.55
CA GLN A 73 -1.65 -2.41 2.29
C GLN A 73 -0.52 -1.38 2.37
N CYS A 74 0.11 -1.29 3.54
CA CYS A 74 1.25 -0.45 3.83
C CYS A 74 2.46 -1.32 4.20
N ASP A 75 3.35 -1.61 3.24
CA ASP A 75 4.58 -2.32 3.54
C ASP A 75 5.73 -1.32 3.70
N LEU A 76 6.35 -1.25 4.89
CA LEU A 76 7.56 -0.48 5.10
C LEU A 76 8.74 -1.24 4.52
N LEU A 77 9.50 -0.62 3.63
CA LEU A 77 10.67 -1.21 3.00
C LEU A 77 11.94 -0.52 3.53
N ARG A 78 12.97 -1.31 3.81
CA ARG A 78 14.28 -0.80 4.27
C ARG A 78 15.40 -1.68 3.73
N HIS A 79 16.50 -1.05 3.34
CA HIS A 79 17.76 -1.72 3.09
C HIS A 79 18.59 -1.83 4.37
N GLN A 80 19.18 -3.00 4.61
CA GLN A 80 20.13 -3.27 5.67
C GLN A 80 21.45 -3.75 5.07
N ASN A 81 22.56 -3.19 5.54
CA ASN A 81 23.89 -3.59 5.08
C ASN A 81 24.16 -5.05 5.45
N GLY A 82 24.64 -5.86 4.50
CA GLY A 82 24.89 -7.29 4.68
C GLY A 82 23.68 -8.18 4.34
N ASP A 83 22.46 -7.72 4.60
CA ASP A 83 21.25 -8.51 4.39
C ASP A 83 20.48 -8.12 3.11
N GLY A 84 20.56 -6.88 2.66
CA GLY A 84 19.80 -6.38 1.51
C GLY A 84 18.45 -5.77 1.92
N TRP A 85 17.44 -5.88 1.06
CA TRP A 85 16.12 -5.29 1.32
C TRP A 85 15.21 -6.19 2.16
N GLY A 86 14.53 -5.57 3.11
CA GLY A 86 13.51 -6.19 3.93
C GLY A 86 12.24 -5.36 4.00
N TYR A 87 11.18 -5.98 4.50
CA TYR A 87 9.89 -5.34 4.70
C TYR A 87 9.35 -5.56 6.11
N LYS A 88 8.43 -4.69 6.49
CA LYS A 88 7.53 -4.86 7.61
C LYS A 88 6.14 -4.48 7.14
N ASP A 89 5.25 -5.45 7.13
CA ASP A 89 3.86 -5.24 6.76
C ASP A 89 3.10 -4.51 7.87
N MET A 90 2.29 -3.56 7.44
CA MET A 90 1.34 -2.85 8.28
C MET A 90 -0.01 -2.82 7.58
N GLU A 91 -1.04 -3.17 8.33
CA GLU A 91 -2.42 -3.01 7.89
C GLU A 91 -2.93 -1.58 8.16
N GLU A 92 -3.87 -1.13 7.35
CA GLU A 92 -4.53 0.18 7.49
C GLU A 92 -5.18 0.36 8.87
N SER A 93 -5.77 -0.70 9.42
CA SER A 93 -6.43 -0.73 10.73
C SER A 93 -5.49 -0.38 11.88
N CYS A 94 -4.18 -0.59 11.74
CA CYS A 94 -3.19 -0.21 12.74
C CYS A 94 -2.87 1.30 12.76
N GLY A 95 -3.47 2.11 11.86
CA GLY A 95 -3.26 3.56 11.79
C GLY A 95 -1.79 3.96 11.60
N PRO A 96 -1.10 3.52 10.52
CA PRO A 96 0.28 3.92 10.27
C PRO A 96 0.43 5.45 10.27
N TYR A 97 1.45 5.98 10.95
CA TYR A 97 1.86 7.39 10.87
C TYR A 97 2.48 7.76 9.49
N PHE A 98 2.10 7.06 8.43
CA PHE A 98 2.51 7.30 7.06
C PHE A 98 1.29 7.75 6.25
N PHE A 99 1.35 8.96 5.72
CA PHE A 99 0.22 9.63 5.04
C PHE A 99 0.46 9.87 3.55
N SER A 100 1.53 9.30 2.99
CA SER A 100 1.90 9.47 1.58
C SER A 100 1.11 8.59 0.61
N CYS A 101 0.10 7.85 1.09
CA CYS A 101 -0.74 6.97 0.29
C CYS A 101 -1.42 7.77 -0.85
N PRO A 102 -1.37 7.34 -2.11
CA PRO A 102 -2.04 8.04 -3.20
C PRO A 102 -3.56 8.17 -2.99
N LEU A 103 -4.11 9.37 -3.20
CA LEU A 103 -5.56 9.61 -3.09
C LEU A 103 -6.39 8.69 -4.01
N LYS A 104 -5.85 8.32 -5.18
CA LYS A 104 -6.52 7.36 -6.07
C LYS A 104 -6.74 5.99 -5.44
N TYR A 105 -5.93 5.58 -4.46
CA TYR A 105 -6.12 4.30 -3.76
C TYR A 105 -7.30 4.37 -2.79
N LEU A 106 -7.52 5.52 -2.14
CA LEU A 106 -8.71 5.74 -1.32
C LEU A 106 -9.99 5.61 -2.16
N ALA A 107 -9.98 6.15 -3.39
CA ALA A 107 -11.10 6.00 -4.33
C ALA A 107 -11.29 4.56 -4.83
N MET A 108 -10.21 3.77 -4.91
CA MET A 108 -10.31 2.36 -5.29
C MET A 108 -10.88 1.49 -4.17
N VAL A 109 -10.83 1.93 -2.92
CA VAL A 109 -11.29 1.16 -1.76
C VAL A 109 -12.28 2.01 -0.94
N PRO A 110 -13.51 2.32 -1.41
CA PRO A 110 -14.46 3.14 -0.65
C PRO A 110 -14.72 2.60 0.77
N LEU A 111 -14.81 3.48 1.78
CA LEU A 111 -15.01 3.10 3.18
C LEU A 111 -16.37 2.42 3.39
N GLU A 112 -17.37 2.87 2.64
CA GLU A 112 -18.75 2.42 2.71
C GLU A 112 -18.90 0.98 2.20
N GLU A 113 -18.05 0.57 1.25
CA GLU A 113 -18.09 -0.76 0.63
C GLU A 113 -17.12 -1.73 1.30
N PHE A 114 -15.89 -1.30 1.58
CA PHE A 114 -14.80 -2.19 2.02
C PHE A 114 -14.31 -1.94 3.46
N GLY A 115 -14.82 -0.91 4.13
CA GLY A 115 -14.31 -0.48 5.43
C GLY A 115 -12.90 0.13 5.36
N GLY A 116 -12.23 0.19 6.50
CA GLY A 116 -10.90 0.79 6.67
C GLY A 116 -10.82 1.68 7.89
N ASN A 117 -9.80 2.54 7.94
CA ASN A 117 -9.60 3.49 9.04
C ASN A 117 -9.92 4.91 8.55
N ALA A 118 -11.11 5.42 8.91
CA ALA A 118 -11.59 6.72 8.47
C ALA A 118 -10.68 7.88 8.92
N GLU A 119 -10.24 7.88 10.18
CA GLU A 119 -9.35 8.93 10.72
C GLU A 119 -8.01 8.96 9.96
N TRP A 120 -7.41 7.80 9.70
CA TRP A 120 -6.17 7.73 8.95
C TRP A 120 -6.34 8.26 7.52
N ARG A 121 -7.44 7.94 6.84
CA ARG A 121 -7.71 8.43 5.48
C ARG A 121 -7.91 9.94 5.43
N GLU A 122 -8.53 10.53 6.45
CA GLU A 122 -8.60 11.98 6.59
C GLU A 122 -7.18 12.58 6.70
N GLN A 123 -6.31 11.99 7.51
CA GLN A 123 -4.90 12.44 7.61
C GLN A 123 -4.14 12.32 6.29
N VAL A 124 -4.40 11.27 5.48
CA VAL A 124 -3.86 11.16 4.11
C VAL A 124 -4.33 12.32 3.25
N VAL A 125 -5.63 12.64 3.27
CA VAL A 125 -6.20 13.77 2.51
C VAL A 125 -5.54 15.09 2.93
N LEU A 126 -5.47 15.35 4.23
CA LEU A 126 -4.82 16.55 4.79
C LEU A 126 -3.34 16.64 4.41
N HIS A 127 -2.61 15.51 4.44
CA HIS A 127 -1.21 15.46 4.03
C HIS A 127 -1.04 15.91 2.57
N HIS A 128 -1.85 15.39 1.64
CA HIS A 128 -1.79 15.80 0.23
C HIS A 128 -2.19 17.27 0.02
N GLN A 129 -3.18 17.77 0.76
CA GLN A 129 -3.55 19.19 0.72
C GLN A 129 -2.38 20.08 1.15
N ARG A 130 -1.68 19.74 2.25
CA ARG A 130 -0.50 20.48 2.72
C ARG A 130 0.63 20.48 1.68
N GLN A 131 0.91 19.33 1.05
CA GLN A 131 1.95 19.23 0.01
C GLN A 131 1.65 20.10 -1.21
N ARG A 132 0.38 20.16 -1.64
CA ARG A 132 -0.04 21.04 -2.75
C ARG A 132 0.16 22.52 -2.41
N ASN A 133 -0.14 22.91 -1.17
CA ASN A 133 0.01 24.28 -0.71
C ASN A 133 1.49 24.70 -0.61
N VAL A 134 2.36 23.80 -0.16
CA VAL A 134 3.82 24.04 -0.10
C VAL A 134 4.41 24.16 -1.51
N GLY A 135 4.00 23.30 -2.45
CA GLY A 135 4.45 23.38 -3.85
C GLY A 135 3.99 24.62 -4.61
N SER A 136 2.88 25.23 -4.18
CA SER A 136 2.32 26.44 -4.80
C SER A 136 2.91 27.76 -4.24
N GLY A 137 3.73 27.68 -3.18
CA GLY A 137 4.35 28.85 -2.54
C GLY A 137 5.70 29.31 -3.11
N VAL A 138 6.25 28.60 -4.11
CA VAL A 138 7.60 28.87 -4.68
C VAL A 138 7.54 29.81 -5.91
N GLN A 139 6.44 30.52 -6.13
CA GLN A 139 6.34 31.56 -7.16
C GLN A 139 5.79 32.87 -6.57
N ARG A 140 6.67 33.71 -5.98
CA ARG A 140 6.53 35.18 -5.86
C ARG A 140 7.73 35.78 -5.11
N SER A 141 8.81 36.07 -5.84
CA SER A 141 9.70 37.20 -5.56
C SER A 141 10.66 37.42 -6.73
N ALA A 142 10.15 38.01 -7.80
CA ALA A 142 10.98 38.64 -8.82
C ALA A 142 10.21 39.86 -9.35
N SER A 143 10.16 40.92 -8.55
CA SER A 143 9.95 42.31 -8.99
C SER A 143 10.03 43.22 -7.77
N ASP A 144 11.23 43.69 -7.45
CA ASP A 144 11.37 45.04 -6.92
C ASP A 144 12.67 45.64 -7.49
N ARG A 145 12.42 46.57 -8.41
CA ARG A 145 13.16 47.80 -8.76
C ARG A 145 14.69 47.81 -8.75
#